data_AF-A0A2E7D9G6-F1
#
_entry.id   AF-A0A2E7D9G6-F1
#
_cell.length_a   1.000
_cell.length_b   1.000
_cell.length_c   1.000
_cell.angle_alpha   90.00
_cell.angle_beta   90.00
_cell.angle_gamma   90.00
#
_symmetry.space_group_name_H-M   'P 1'
#
loop_
_entity.id
_entity.type
_entity.pdbx_description
1 polymer ?
#
loop_
_entity_poly.entity_id
_entity_poly.type
_entity_poly.pdbx_seq_one_letter_code
_entity_poly.pdbx_strand_id
1 'polypeptide(L)'
;MSKWLAKAKNIAGTNPIVPTSQPFELKCPCGQEIKGERRATFRRVLCKECGEPFFVLPNDVYPRPKPKKKKSRTRAQKGRSKNLAVSPFAGIGDQVADIKVKIKQRADASASKAKESIKAKAGTVRRIVTPFRLVLVAIVGLVIGTMISVQSSRAKANAAVVMREAAELGFEALREQELEEAATHFDVAAKASRTAGLDDPYARLVRQMNFETQTIEHLATSSIYEAILEANQHAANDTMKRWKIHFELHYTKPWFVFQGEIRQRPNPDEESNTKLYELQFPLAVSNRHVVIIFESPSLDRLESAAPVADVDSFAAKPQFAIFAAQLQDCELHDNGSEWQIRAKPGSAFLWSNYDLLMETGMGPDEIVPETALRAVLSRQTDIQGLADRLRR
;
A
#
# COMPACT_ATOMS: atom_id res chain seq x y z
N MET A 1 13.68 44.70 13.61
CA MET A 1 13.17 43.60 12.76
C MET A 1 11.84 43.08 13.30
N SER A 2 10.70 43.77 13.12
CA SER A 2 9.43 43.33 13.75
C SER A 2 8.14 44.05 13.27
N LYS A 3 8.06 44.50 12.00
CA LYS A 3 6.83 45.12 11.45
C LYS A 3 6.01 44.24 10.50
N TRP A 4 6.54 43.09 10.08
CA TRP A 4 5.79 42.11 9.27
C TRP A 4 4.81 41.29 10.12
N LEU A 5 5.26 40.76 11.26
CA LEU A 5 4.48 39.84 12.10
C LEU A 5 3.19 40.47 12.67
N ALA A 6 3.19 41.78 12.95
CA ALA A 6 2.01 42.50 13.41
C ALA A 6 0.89 42.59 12.34
N LYS A 7 1.23 42.45 11.05
CA LYS A 7 0.25 42.52 9.96
C LYS A 7 -0.43 41.17 9.68
N ALA A 8 0.20 40.06 10.04
CA ALA A 8 -0.38 38.73 9.92
C ALA A 8 -1.41 38.44 11.03
N LYS A 9 -1.20 38.95 12.24
CA LYS A 9 -2.12 38.73 13.38
C LYS A 9 -3.52 39.34 13.19
N ASN A 10 -3.64 40.39 12.38
CA ASN A 10 -4.93 41.03 12.07
C ASN A 10 -5.78 40.29 11.01
N ILE A 11 -5.27 39.21 10.40
CA ILE A 11 -6.04 38.37 9.46
C ILE A 11 -6.71 37.19 10.17
N ALA A 12 -6.21 36.81 11.35
CA ALA A 12 -6.74 35.69 12.15
C ALA A 12 -7.99 36.06 12.98
N GLY A 13 -8.37 37.34 13.06
CA GLY A 13 -9.57 37.81 13.77
C GLY A 13 -10.85 37.75 12.95
N THR A 14 -10.95 36.82 11.99
CA THR A 14 -12.15 36.67 11.17
C THR A 14 -13.16 35.88 11.99
N ASN A 15 -14.33 36.49 12.27
CA ASN A 15 -15.48 35.85 12.92
C ASN A 15 -15.64 34.39 12.44
N PRO A 16 -15.96 33.44 13.34
CA PRO A 16 -16.23 32.07 12.93
C PRO A 16 -17.30 32.10 11.84
N ILE A 17 -16.90 31.74 10.63
CA ILE A 17 -17.80 31.66 9.49
C ILE A 17 -18.79 30.56 9.84
N VAL A 18 -19.98 30.96 10.30
CA VAL A 18 -21.07 30.01 10.52
C VAL A 18 -21.32 29.35 9.17
N PRO A 19 -21.10 28.03 9.03
CA PRO A 19 -21.22 27.35 7.76
C PRO A 19 -22.67 27.45 7.31
N THR A 20 -22.93 28.31 6.33
CA THR A 20 -24.25 28.40 5.70
C THR A 20 -24.45 27.13 4.89
N SER A 21 -25.54 26.39 5.14
CA SER A 21 -25.84 25.17 4.40
C SER A 21 -26.02 25.52 2.91
N GLN A 22 -25.21 24.91 2.04
CA GLN A 22 -25.33 25.10 0.60
C GLN A 22 -26.12 23.92 0.02
N PRO A 23 -27.36 24.13 -0.46
CA PRO A 23 -28.10 23.05 -1.10
C PRO A 23 -27.42 22.65 -2.41
N PHE A 24 -27.55 21.38 -2.78
CA PHE A 24 -27.14 20.86 -4.08
C PHE A 24 -28.30 20.11 -4.74
N GLU A 25 -28.26 20.05 -6.07
CA GLU A 25 -29.21 19.32 -6.91
C GLU A 25 -28.42 18.59 -8.00
N LEU A 26 -28.56 17.26 -8.04
CA LEU A 26 -27.95 16.39 -9.04
C LEU A 26 -29.04 15.64 -9.80
N LYS A 27 -28.85 15.41 -11.09
CA LYS A 27 -29.76 14.59 -11.92
C LYS A 27 -29.14 13.21 -12.14
N CYS A 28 -29.86 12.18 -11.73
CA CYS A 28 -29.48 10.80 -11.98
C CYS A 28 -29.80 10.39 -13.44
N PRO A 29 -29.01 9.51 -14.09
CA PRO A 29 -29.36 8.96 -15.40
C PRO A 29 -30.74 8.27 -15.47
N CYS A 30 -31.27 7.77 -14.34
CA CYS A 30 -32.62 7.21 -14.28
C CYS A 30 -33.74 8.27 -14.34
N GLY A 31 -33.40 9.56 -14.32
CA GLY A 31 -34.35 10.68 -14.34
C GLY A 31 -34.65 11.29 -12.96
N GLN A 32 -34.29 10.62 -11.88
CA GLN A 32 -34.56 11.09 -10.52
C GLN A 32 -33.65 12.26 -10.10
N GLU A 33 -34.23 13.28 -9.45
CA GLU A 33 -33.50 14.40 -8.86
C GLU A 33 -33.05 14.09 -7.43
N ILE A 34 -31.75 14.21 -7.18
CA ILE A 34 -31.13 14.04 -5.86
C ILE A 34 -30.86 15.41 -5.28
N LYS A 35 -31.57 15.77 -4.21
CA LYS A 35 -31.45 17.06 -3.50
C LYS A 35 -30.92 16.82 -2.09
N GLY A 36 -30.08 17.73 -1.60
CA GLY A 36 -29.55 17.66 -0.25
C GLY A 36 -28.73 18.89 0.12
N GLU A 37 -28.12 18.86 1.31
CA GLU A 37 -27.22 19.90 1.78
C GLU A 37 -25.77 19.44 1.73
N ARG A 38 -24.88 20.31 1.24
CA ARG A 38 -23.44 20.08 1.23
C ARG A 38 -22.87 20.21 2.64
N ARG A 39 -21.93 19.32 2.97
CA ARG A 39 -21.21 19.28 4.26
C ARG A 39 -19.80 19.86 4.11
N ALA A 40 -19.10 20.01 5.24
CA ALA A 40 -17.69 20.43 5.24
C ALA A 40 -16.76 19.38 4.61
N THR A 41 -17.16 18.11 4.62
CA THR A 41 -16.46 16.98 3.98
C THR A 41 -17.22 16.51 2.74
N PHE A 42 -16.52 15.79 1.85
CA PHE A 42 -17.16 15.19 0.68
C PHE A 42 -18.12 14.07 1.12
N ARG A 43 -19.12 13.77 0.29
CA ARG A 43 -20.10 12.71 0.59
C ARG A 43 -20.46 11.93 -0.67
N ARG A 44 -20.64 10.62 -0.53
CA ARG A 44 -21.31 9.77 -1.52
C ARG A 44 -22.79 9.64 -1.19
N VAL A 45 -23.67 9.78 -2.17
CA VAL A 45 -25.13 9.70 -2.02
C VAL A 45 -25.68 8.73 -3.05
N LEU A 46 -26.54 7.79 -2.65
CA LEU A 46 -27.14 6.83 -3.57
C LEU A 46 -28.46 7.36 -4.15
N CYS A 47 -28.71 7.10 -5.44
CA CYS A 47 -30.04 7.32 -6.00
C CYS A 47 -31.05 6.39 -5.33
N LYS A 48 -32.17 6.93 -4.85
CA LYS A 48 -33.24 6.16 -4.18
C LYS A 48 -33.94 5.16 -5.09
N GLU A 49 -33.91 5.37 -6.40
CA GLU A 49 -34.57 4.48 -7.37
C GLU A 49 -33.64 3.41 -7.92
N CYS A 50 -32.50 3.80 -8.52
CA CYS A 50 -31.59 2.87 -9.19
C CYS A 50 -30.38 2.43 -8.35
N GLY A 51 -30.16 3.03 -7.17
CA GLY A 51 -29.01 2.72 -6.32
C GLY A 51 -27.65 3.26 -6.81
N GLU A 52 -27.62 3.97 -7.94
CA GLU A 52 -26.37 4.52 -8.51
C GLU A 52 -25.71 5.51 -7.53
N PRO A 53 -24.40 5.38 -7.25
CA PRO A 53 -23.68 6.27 -6.35
C PRO A 53 -23.27 7.60 -7.01
N PHE A 54 -23.52 8.72 -6.33
CA PHE A 54 -23.11 10.07 -6.73
C PHE A 54 -22.13 10.68 -5.74
N PHE A 55 -21.15 11.43 -6.25
CA PHE A 55 -20.18 12.16 -5.41
C PHE A 55 -20.58 13.63 -5.27
N VAL A 56 -20.81 14.07 -4.04
CA VAL A 56 -21.14 15.45 -3.69
C VAL A 56 -19.90 16.13 -3.12
N LEU A 57 -19.48 17.21 -3.78
CA LEU A 57 -18.35 18.02 -3.36
C LEU A 57 -18.62 18.72 -2.01
N PRO A 58 -17.57 18.94 -1.20
CA PRO A 58 -17.67 19.74 0.02
C PRO A 58 -18.22 21.15 -0.23
N ASN A 59 -18.60 21.83 0.85
CA ASN A 59 -18.87 23.26 0.84
C ASN A 59 -17.66 24.02 0.31
N ASP A 60 -17.88 25.00 -0.58
CA ASP A 60 -16.83 25.86 -1.08
C ASP A 60 -16.25 26.68 0.08
N VAL A 61 -15.03 26.34 0.51
CA VAL A 61 -14.31 27.01 1.60
C VAL A 61 -13.69 28.32 1.12
N TYR A 62 -13.61 28.54 -0.20
CA TYR A 62 -13.03 29.76 -0.73
C TYR A 62 -14.02 30.92 -0.60
N PRO A 63 -13.57 32.08 -0.07
CA PRO A 63 -14.40 33.25 -0.05
C PRO A 63 -14.74 33.62 -1.49
N ARG A 64 -16.04 33.79 -1.78
CA ARG A 64 -16.49 34.21 -3.11
C ARG A 64 -15.67 35.42 -3.55
N PRO A 65 -15.02 35.38 -4.73
CA PRO A 65 -14.17 36.46 -5.17
C PRO A 65 -14.99 37.75 -5.15
N LYS A 66 -14.54 38.73 -4.36
CA LYS A 66 -15.24 40.02 -4.25
C LYS A 66 -15.43 40.54 -5.68
N PRO A 67 -16.66 40.90 -6.08
CA PRO A 67 -16.91 41.36 -7.43
C PRO A 67 -15.94 42.49 -7.75
N LYS A 68 -15.13 42.31 -8.80
CA LYS A 68 -14.14 43.31 -9.19
C LYS A 68 -14.90 44.62 -9.43
N LYS A 69 -14.66 45.63 -8.59
CA LYS A 69 -15.11 47.00 -8.86
C LYS A 69 -14.64 47.34 -10.28
N LYS A 70 -15.57 47.58 -11.20
CA LYS A 70 -15.26 47.96 -12.58
C LYS A 70 -14.34 49.19 -12.53
N LYS A 71 -13.04 48.97 -12.72
CA LYS A 71 -12.08 50.05 -12.88
C LYS A 71 -12.35 50.70 -14.22
N SER A 72 -12.84 51.94 -14.19
CA SER A 72 -12.85 52.84 -15.33
C SER A 72 -11.46 52.82 -15.98
N ARG A 73 -11.41 52.47 -17.27
CA ARG A 73 -10.18 52.33 -18.05
C ARG A 73 -9.64 53.71 -18.36
N THR A 74 -8.71 54.22 -17.55
CA THR A 74 -7.81 55.27 -18.01
C THR A 74 -6.60 54.60 -18.65
N ARG A 75 -6.54 54.72 -19.97
CA ARG A 75 -5.52 54.20 -20.88
C ARG A 75 -4.24 55.04 -20.71
N ALA A 76 -3.16 54.43 -20.22
CA ALA A 76 -1.82 55.01 -20.32
C ALA A 76 -0.82 53.92 -20.75
N GLN A 77 -0.13 54.20 -21.84
CA GLN A 77 0.80 53.33 -22.55
C GLN A 77 2.18 53.27 -21.89
N LYS A 78 2.90 52.21 -22.29
CA LYS A 78 4.34 52.14 -22.62
C LYS A 78 5.38 52.10 -21.49
N GLY A 79 6.24 51.09 -21.63
CA GLY A 79 7.55 50.95 -20.98
C GLY A 79 7.88 49.46 -20.78
N ARG A 80 8.12 48.69 -21.85
CA ARG A 80 9.47 48.33 -22.35
C ARG A 80 10.52 48.28 -21.23
N SER A 81 10.76 47.08 -20.68
CA SER A 81 12.03 46.72 -20.06
C SER A 81 12.34 45.27 -20.39
N LYS A 82 13.39 45.10 -21.19
CA LYS A 82 14.12 43.85 -21.39
C LYS A 82 14.98 43.64 -20.14
N ASN A 83 15.10 42.39 -19.66
CA ASN A 83 16.30 41.83 -19.02
C ASN A 83 15.96 40.41 -18.54
N LEU A 84 16.64 39.40 -19.09
CA LEU A 84 17.87 38.75 -18.58
C LEU A 84 17.50 37.34 -18.10
N ALA A 85 17.50 36.39 -19.04
CA ALA A 85 17.52 34.98 -18.74
C ALA A 85 18.98 34.55 -18.57
N VAL A 86 19.36 34.28 -17.32
CA VAL A 86 20.54 33.48 -16.98
C VAL A 86 20.00 32.31 -16.16
N SER A 87 20.19 31.10 -16.68
CA SER A 87 20.10 29.87 -15.88
C SER A 87 21.30 29.01 -16.27
N PRO A 88 22.25 28.75 -15.32
CA PRO A 88 23.31 27.80 -15.51
C PRO A 88 23.01 26.56 -14.66
N PHE A 89 22.37 25.54 -15.23
CA PHE A 89 22.38 24.20 -14.65
C PHE A 89 22.30 23.16 -15.77
N ALA A 90 23.43 22.99 -16.46
CA ALA A 90 23.71 21.82 -17.27
C ALA A 90 24.83 21.03 -16.56
N GLY A 91 24.58 19.76 -16.28
CA GLY A 91 25.64 18.78 -16.03
C GLY A 91 25.76 18.28 -14.60
N ILE A 92 24.83 17.44 -14.14
CA ILE A 92 25.15 16.33 -13.23
C ILE A 92 24.22 15.17 -13.62
N GLY A 93 24.67 14.29 -14.52
CA GLY A 93 23.83 13.18 -14.98
C GLY A 93 24.58 12.21 -15.85
N ASP A 94 25.81 11.83 -15.48
CA ASP A 94 26.55 10.81 -16.23
C ASP A 94 27.65 10.12 -15.39
N GLN A 95 27.36 9.67 -14.16
CA GLN A 95 28.30 8.85 -13.36
C GLN A 95 27.65 7.81 -12.42
N VAL A 96 26.55 7.14 -12.82
CA VAL A 96 25.99 6.03 -12.01
C VAL A 96 25.82 4.72 -12.81
N ALA A 97 26.16 4.71 -14.10
CA ALA A 97 26.05 3.50 -14.92
C ALA A 97 27.26 2.53 -14.80
N ASP A 98 28.41 2.97 -14.30
CA ASP A 98 29.66 2.20 -14.42
C ASP A 98 30.07 1.38 -13.18
N ILE A 99 29.28 1.43 -12.09
CA ILE A 99 29.57 0.67 -10.86
C ILE A 99 28.85 -0.70 -10.83
N LYS A 100 27.75 -0.88 -11.57
CA LYS A 100 26.96 -2.13 -11.54
C LYS A 100 27.50 -3.27 -12.41
N VAL A 101 28.44 -3.01 -13.33
CA VAL A 101 28.97 -4.06 -14.23
C VAL A 101 30.17 -4.82 -13.60
N LYS A 102 30.91 -4.21 -12.68
CA LYS A 102 32.12 -4.83 -12.09
C LYS A 102 31.87 -5.81 -10.94
N ILE A 103 30.68 -5.84 -10.34
CA ILE A 103 30.37 -6.76 -9.23
C ILE A 103 29.86 -8.11 -9.75
N LYS A 104 29.16 -8.15 -10.89
CA LYS A 104 28.61 -9.41 -11.43
C LYS A 104 29.67 -10.32 -12.06
N GLN A 105 30.73 -9.77 -12.63
CA GLN A 105 31.80 -10.55 -13.27
C GLN A 105 32.77 -11.25 -12.29
N ARG A 106 32.75 -10.92 -10.99
CA ARG A 106 33.56 -11.63 -9.96
C ARG A 106 32.86 -12.82 -9.30
N ALA A 107 31.53 -12.88 -9.35
CA ALA A 107 30.76 -14.00 -8.79
C ALA A 107 30.77 -15.23 -9.71
N ASP A 108 30.70 -15.03 -11.03
CA ASP A 108 30.63 -16.16 -11.97
C ASP A 108 32.01 -16.80 -12.26
N ALA A 109 33.10 -16.05 -12.08
CA ALA A 109 34.47 -16.57 -12.21
C ALA A 109 34.95 -17.38 -10.99
N SER A 110 34.26 -17.28 -9.85
CA SER A 110 34.59 -18.03 -8.61
C SER A 110 33.75 -19.30 -8.44
N ALA A 111 32.55 -19.38 -9.04
CA ALA A 111 31.70 -20.58 -9.03
C ALA A 111 32.17 -21.69 -9.99
N SER A 112 32.82 -21.33 -11.10
CA SER A 112 33.33 -22.32 -12.08
C SER A 112 34.64 -22.99 -11.64
N LYS A 113 35.55 -22.27 -10.97
CA LYS A 113 36.78 -22.87 -10.40
C LYS A 113 36.54 -23.79 -9.20
N ALA A 114 35.45 -23.61 -8.46
CA ALA A 114 35.10 -24.51 -7.36
C ALA A 114 34.62 -25.89 -7.85
N LYS A 115 33.90 -25.95 -8.99
CA LYS A 115 33.32 -27.20 -9.51
C LYS A 115 34.32 -28.09 -10.27
N GLU A 116 35.37 -27.53 -10.87
CA GLU A 116 36.44 -28.34 -11.50
C GLU A 116 37.40 -28.99 -10.49
N SER A 117 37.63 -28.39 -9.33
CA SER A 117 38.55 -28.97 -8.32
C SER A 117 37.95 -30.16 -7.53
N ILE A 118 36.62 -30.32 -7.55
CA ILE A 118 35.92 -31.39 -6.81
C ILE A 118 35.89 -32.70 -7.63
N LYS A 119 35.85 -32.63 -8.97
CA LYS A 119 35.85 -33.85 -9.81
C LYS A 119 37.23 -34.51 -9.97
N ALA A 120 38.32 -33.78 -9.81
CA ALA A 120 39.68 -34.35 -9.90
C ALA A 120 40.17 -35.06 -8.62
N LYS A 121 39.42 -35.03 -7.51
CA LYS A 121 39.81 -35.64 -6.22
C LYS A 121 38.88 -36.76 -5.73
N ALA A 122 37.90 -37.19 -6.53
CA ALA A 122 36.98 -38.27 -6.16
C ALA A 122 37.60 -39.68 -6.27
N GLY A 123 38.75 -39.83 -6.95
CA GLY A 123 39.41 -41.13 -7.16
C GLY A 123 40.30 -41.63 -6.02
N THR A 124 40.72 -40.77 -5.09
CA THR A 124 41.78 -41.09 -4.10
C THR A 124 41.29 -41.05 -2.64
N VAL A 125 39.97 -41.12 -2.40
CA VAL A 125 39.41 -41.01 -1.04
C VAL A 125 39.12 -42.38 -0.40
N ARG A 126 39.23 -43.49 -1.14
CA ARG A 126 38.84 -44.83 -0.64
C ARG A 126 39.87 -45.56 0.25
N ARG A 127 41.04 -44.99 0.56
CA ARG A 127 42.11 -45.71 1.30
C ARG A 127 42.66 -45.07 2.58
N ILE A 128 42.12 -43.94 3.06
CA ILE A 128 42.65 -43.28 4.29
C ILE A 128 41.52 -42.84 5.24
N VAL A 129 40.53 -43.71 5.45
CA VAL A 129 39.56 -43.55 6.53
C VAL A 129 39.98 -44.47 7.66
N THR A 130 40.90 -44.02 8.50
CA THR A 130 41.14 -44.69 9.78
C THR A 130 39.96 -44.38 10.70
N PRO A 131 39.44 -45.36 11.47
CA PRO A 131 38.25 -45.19 12.30
C PRO A 131 38.37 -44.00 13.28
N PHE A 132 39.58 -43.67 13.71
CA PHE A 132 39.85 -42.51 14.56
C PHE A 132 39.51 -41.15 13.92
N ARG A 133 39.71 -40.98 12.61
CA ARG A 133 39.40 -39.72 11.91
C ARG A 133 37.89 -39.49 11.79
N LEU A 134 37.09 -40.56 11.67
CA LEU A 134 35.64 -40.44 11.66
C LEU A 134 35.10 -39.97 13.02
N VAL A 135 35.65 -40.50 14.11
CA VAL A 135 35.28 -40.07 15.47
C VAL A 135 35.63 -38.60 15.68
N LEU A 136 36.81 -38.16 15.25
CA LEU A 136 37.22 -36.76 15.40
C LEU A 136 36.32 -35.80 14.59
N VAL A 137 35.96 -36.16 13.35
CA VAL A 137 35.03 -35.37 12.53
C VAL A 137 33.63 -35.31 13.18
N ALA A 138 33.16 -36.42 13.76
CA ALA A 138 31.87 -36.44 14.47
C ALA A 138 31.88 -35.53 15.70
N ILE A 139 32.94 -35.54 16.51
CA ILE A 139 33.09 -34.67 17.69
C ILE A 139 33.15 -33.20 17.26
N VAL A 140 33.97 -32.87 16.26
CA VAL A 140 34.06 -31.49 15.73
C VAL A 140 32.72 -31.03 15.16
N GLY A 141 32.01 -31.89 14.44
CA GLY A 141 30.67 -31.62 13.92
C GLY A 141 29.66 -31.31 15.04
N LEU A 142 29.71 -32.06 16.16
CA LEU A 142 28.87 -31.83 17.32
C LEU A 142 29.18 -30.49 18.00
N VAL A 143 30.47 -30.15 18.17
CA VAL A 143 30.88 -28.86 18.76
C VAL A 143 30.46 -27.68 17.88
N ILE A 144 30.66 -27.77 16.57
CA ILE A 144 30.22 -26.72 15.63
C ILE A 144 28.69 -26.60 15.64
N GLY A 145 27.97 -27.73 15.61
CA GLY A 145 26.52 -27.77 15.65
C GLY A 145 25.95 -27.13 16.92
N THR A 146 26.52 -27.44 18.09
CA THR A 146 26.10 -26.82 19.35
C THR A 146 26.42 -25.32 19.40
N MET A 147 27.57 -24.89 18.89
CA MET A 147 27.93 -23.46 18.82
C MET A 147 26.96 -22.66 17.93
N ILE A 148 26.61 -23.19 16.76
CA ILE A 148 25.61 -22.57 15.85
C ILE A 148 24.23 -22.55 16.52
N SER A 149 23.83 -23.63 17.20
CA SER A 149 22.56 -23.69 17.92
C SER A 149 22.47 -22.66 19.05
N VAL A 150 23.55 -22.48 19.83
CA VAL A 150 23.58 -21.49 20.91
C VAL A 150 23.55 -20.06 20.36
N GLN A 151 24.30 -19.78 19.28
CA GLN A 151 24.28 -18.45 18.66
C GLN A 151 22.91 -18.13 18.06
N SER A 152 22.30 -19.06 17.32
CA SER A 152 20.96 -18.87 16.76
C SER A 152 19.90 -18.74 17.86
N SER A 153 20.01 -19.48 18.96
CA SER A 153 19.11 -19.34 20.12
C SER A 153 19.26 -17.96 20.78
N ARG A 154 20.48 -17.46 20.95
CA ARG A 154 20.73 -16.11 21.50
C ARG A 154 20.22 -15.02 20.57
N ALA A 155 20.44 -15.16 19.27
CA ALA A 155 19.94 -14.22 18.27
C ALA A 155 18.41 -14.13 18.30
N LYS A 156 17.71 -15.27 18.40
CA LYS A 156 16.24 -15.30 18.54
C LYS A 156 15.77 -14.66 19.84
N ALA A 157 16.44 -14.93 20.97
CA ALA A 157 16.10 -14.33 22.26
C ALA A 157 16.28 -12.81 22.25
N ASN A 158 17.39 -12.32 21.71
CA ASN A 158 17.65 -10.87 21.58
C ASN A 158 16.63 -10.21 20.65
N ALA A 159 16.30 -10.85 19.52
CA ALA A 159 15.29 -10.34 18.59
C ALA A 159 13.90 -10.24 19.25
N ALA A 160 13.54 -11.16 20.15
CA ALA A 160 12.28 -11.09 20.88
C ALA A 160 12.22 -9.90 21.87
N VAL A 161 13.35 -9.52 22.48
CA VAL A 161 13.46 -8.33 23.35
C VAL A 161 13.32 -7.06 22.52
N VAL A 162 14.11 -6.94 21.44
CA VAL A 162 14.06 -5.79 20.51
C VAL A 162 12.66 -5.61 19.94
N MET A 163 11.97 -6.70 19.59
CA MET A 163 10.59 -6.64 19.11
C MET A 163 9.65 -5.98 20.12
N ARG A 164 9.75 -6.34 21.41
CA ARG A 164 8.85 -5.80 22.45
C ARG A 164 9.13 -4.33 22.73
N GLU A 165 10.40 -3.99 22.93
CA GLU A 165 10.82 -2.60 23.20
C GLU A 165 10.44 -1.67 22.04
N ALA A 166 10.74 -2.06 20.80
CA ALA A 166 10.38 -1.26 19.63
C ALA A 166 8.85 -1.19 19.42
N ALA A 167 8.11 -2.26 19.70
CA ALA A 167 6.65 -2.21 19.62
C ALA A 167 6.05 -1.28 20.69
N GLU A 168 6.56 -1.28 21.92
CA GLU A 168 6.12 -0.36 22.98
C GLU A 168 6.34 1.10 22.60
N LEU A 169 7.51 1.42 22.04
CA LEU A 169 7.80 2.75 21.49
C LEU A 169 6.85 3.11 20.34
N GLY A 170 6.57 2.15 19.43
CA GLY A 170 5.62 2.36 18.34
C GLY A 170 4.20 2.64 18.82
N PHE A 171 3.74 1.94 19.87
CA PHE A 171 2.43 2.20 20.48
C PHE A 171 2.38 3.53 21.24
N GLU A 172 3.47 3.96 21.88
CA GLU A 172 3.56 5.28 22.50
C GLU A 172 3.48 6.39 21.45
N ALA A 173 4.27 6.30 20.37
CA ALA A 173 4.23 7.25 19.26
C ALA A 173 2.82 7.34 18.63
N LEU A 174 2.10 6.21 18.50
CA LEU A 174 0.70 6.24 18.05
C LEU A 174 -0.23 6.99 19.01
N ARG A 175 -0.04 6.85 20.33
CA ARG A 175 -0.82 7.61 21.32
C ARG A 175 -0.55 9.11 21.20
N GLU A 176 0.68 9.48 20.86
CA GLU A 176 1.13 10.86 20.63
C GLU A 176 0.78 11.39 19.23
N GLN A 177 0.14 10.57 18.38
CA GLN A 177 -0.22 10.88 16.98
C GLN A 177 1.00 11.11 16.06
N GLU A 178 2.17 10.58 16.42
CA GLU A 178 3.42 10.67 15.65
C GLU A 178 3.55 9.46 14.71
N LEU A 179 2.81 9.49 13.59
CA LEU A 179 2.69 8.36 12.67
C LEU A 179 4.01 7.94 12.00
N GLU A 180 4.90 8.88 11.69
CA GLU A 180 6.21 8.60 11.07
C GLU A 180 7.14 7.84 12.04
N GLU A 181 7.18 8.27 13.31
CA GLU A 181 7.96 7.60 14.36
C GLU A 181 7.38 6.21 14.66
N ALA A 182 6.05 6.12 14.76
CA ALA A 182 5.37 4.84 14.93
C ALA A 182 5.71 3.85 13.80
N ALA A 183 5.66 4.30 12.55
CA ALA A 183 5.98 3.46 11.39
C ALA A 183 7.43 2.96 11.42
N THR A 184 8.37 3.80 11.83
CA THR A 184 9.78 3.43 12.00
C THR A 184 9.95 2.37 13.09
N HIS A 185 9.32 2.57 14.25
CA HIS A 185 9.38 1.64 15.38
C HIS A 185 8.74 0.28 15.08
N PHE A 186 7.57 0.27 14.42
CA PHE A 186 6.91 -0.97 14.02
C PHE A 186 7.67 -1.73 12.93
N ASP A 187 8.41 -1.06 12.03
CA ASP A 187 9.26 -1.75 11.06
C ASP A 187 10.40 -2.50 11.74
N VAL A 188 11.07 -1.86 12.71
CA VAL A 188 12.09 -2.52 13.55
C VAL A 188 11.50 -3.71 14.28
N ALA A 189 10.34 -3.53 14.92
CA ALA A 189 9.67 -4.59 15.66
C ALA A 189 9.23 -5.76 14.75
N ALA A 190 8.68 -5.48 13.57
CA ALA A 190 8.24 -6.50 12.61
C ALA A 190 9.42 -7.27 11.98
N LYS A 191 10.57 -6.62 11.76
CA LYS A 191 11.81 -7.29 11.34
C LYS A 191 12.37 -8.19 12.44
N ALA A 192 12.37 -7.71 13.68
CA ALA A 192 12.81 -8.48 14.84
C ALA A 192 11.91 -9.70 15.09
N SER A 193 10.59 -9.54 14.97
CA SER A 193 9.60 -10.62 15.03
C SER A 193 9.87 -11.75 14.03
N ARG A 194 10.12 -11.40 12.76
CA ARG A 194 10.47 -12.36 11.69
C ARG A 194 11.78 -13.08 11.97
N THR A 195 12.79 -12.36 12.47
CA THR A 195 14.10 -12.92 12.81
C THR A 195 14.01 -13.89 13.99
N ALA A 196 13.18 -13.58 14.99
CA ALA A 196 12.90 -14.45 16.12
C ALA A 196 12.09 -15.70 15.73
N GLY A 197 11.35 -15.65 14.61
CA GLY A 197 10.45 -16.71 14.17
C GLY A 197 9.19 -16.81 15.03
N LEU A 198 8.71 -15.67 15.55
CA LEU A 198 7.53 -15.61 16.42
C LEU A 198 6.25 -15.52 15.58
N ASP A 199 5.28 -16.38 15.87
CA ASP A 199 3.94 -16.36 15.26
C ASP A 199 2.81 -16.29 16.29
N ASP A 200 3.12 -15.82 17.50
CA ASP A 200 2.12 -15.56 18.52
C ASP A 200 1.21 -14.36 18.14
N PRO A 201 0.03 -14.22 18.77
CA PRO A 201 -0.91 -13.14 18.45
C PRO A 201 -0.32 -11.72 18.56
N TYR A 202 0.62 -11.49 19.48
CA TYR A 202 1.26 -10.18 19.64
C TYR A 202 2.25 -9.90 18.51
N ALA A 203 3.05 -10.89 18.11
CA ALA A 203 3.90 -10.80 16.93
C ALA A 203 3.10 -10.55 15.63
N ARG A 204 1.90 -11.13 15.50
CA ARG A 204 0.98 -10.84 14.39
C ARG A 204 0.45 -9.41 14.44
N LEU A 205 0.05 -8.93 15.61
CA LEU A 205 -0.40 -7.55 15.81
C LEU A 205 0.69 -6.55 15.42
N VAL A 206 1.92 -6.73 15.90
CA VAL A 206 3.05 -5.84 15.56
C VAL A 206 3.31 -5.80 14.04
N ARG A 207 3.24 -6.96 13.36
CA ARG A 207 3.36 -7.01 11.90
C ARG A 207 2.20 -6.29 11.20
N GLN A 208 0.99 -6.45 11.70
CA GLN A 208 -0.19 -5.76 11.18
C GLN A 208 -0.08 -4.24 11.35
N MET A 209 0.31 -3.77 12.54
CA MET A 209 0.54 -2.35 12.82
C MET A 209 1.61 -1.78 11.89
N ASN A 210 2.72 -2.51 11.69
CA ASN A 210 3.74 -2.11 10.71
C ASN A 210 3.17 -1.91 9.30
N PHE A 211 2.34 -2.85 8.82
CA PHE A 211 1.73 -2.72 7.49
C PHE A 211 0.78 -1.51 7.41
N GLU A 212 -0.06 -1.29 8.42
CA GLU A 212 -1.01 -0.17 8.45
C GLU A 212 -0.30 1.19 8.54
N THR A 213 0.69 1.35 9.44
CA THR A 213 1.43 2.62 9.58
C THR A 213 2.29 2.91 8.36
N GLN A 214 2.97 1.91 7.79
CA GLN A 214 3.72 2.07 6.53
C GLN A 214 2.81 2.42 5.35
N THR A 215 1.58 1.90 5.35
CA THR A 215 0.59 2.25 4.33
C THR A 215 0.19 3.72 4.42
N ILE A 216 -0.01 4.25 5.63
CA ILE A 216 -0.36 5.66 5.82
C ILE A 216 0.81 6.57 5.44
N GLU A 217 2.03 6.24 5.90
CA GLU A 217 3.25 7.02 5.62
C GLU A 217 3.55 7.10 4.11
N HIS A 218 3.26 6.04 3.38
CA HIS A 218 3.58 5.91 1.96
C HIS A 218 2.32 5.79 1.09
N LEU A 219 1.23 6.42 1.51
CA LEU A 219 -0.03 6.41 0.79
C LEU A 219 0.13 7.07 -0.58
N ALA A 220 -0.45 6.45 -1.61
CA ALA A 220 -0.42 6.99 -2.96
C ALA A 220 -1.14 8.35 -3.03
N THR A 221 -0.45 9.35 -3.58
CA THR A 221 -1.04 10.67 -3.87
C THR A 221 -1.97 10.65 -5.06
N SER A 222 -1.78 9.70 -5.97
CA SER A 222 -2.53 9.54 -7.21
C SER A 222 -3.54 8.42 -7.09
N SER A 223 -4.68 8.57 -7.76
CA SER A 223 -5.71 7.52 -7.75
C SER A 223 -5.41 6.43 -8.79
N ILE A 224 -5.92 5.22 -8.55
CA ILE A 224 -5.82 4.13 -9.54
C ILE A 224 -6.56 4.48 -10.84
N TYR A 225 -7.63 5.26 -10.73
CA TYR A 225 -8.35 5.77 -11.90
C TYR A 225 -7.44 6.61 -12.81
N GLU A 226 -6.60 7.49 -12.23
CA GLU A 226 -5.60 8.26 -12.99
C GLU A 226 -4.58 7.35 -13.66
N ALA A 227 -4.07 6.35 -12.93
CA ALA A 227 -3.13 5.37 -13.49
C ALA A 227 -3.72 4.67 -14.73
N ILE A 228 -4.97 4.23 -14.66
CA ILE A 228 -5.62 3.52 -15.77
C ILE A 228 -5.95 4.48 -16.92
N LEU A 229 -6.33 5.72 -16.62
CA LEU A 229 -6.58 6.73 -17.64
C LEU A 229 -5.31 7.02 -18.44
N GLU A 230 -4.16 7.16 -17.77
CA GLU A 230 -2.85 7.28 -18.40
C GLU A 230 -2.47 6.04 -19.21
N ALA A 231 -2.68 4.84 -18.64
CA ALA A 231 -2.45 3.57 -19.33
C ALA A 231 -3.24 3.50 -20.65
N ASN A 232 -4.51 3.93 -20.61
CA ASN A 232 -5.39 3.92 -21.76
C ASN A 232 -4.96 4.93 -22.85
N GLN A 233 -4.46 6.10 -22.46
CA GLN A 233 -3.87 7.06 -23.41
C GLN A 233 -2.61 6.49 -24.07
N HIS A 234 -1.76 5.80 -23.31
CA HIS A 234 -0.56 5.17 -23.87
C HIS A 234 -0.88 3.98 -24.78
N ALA A 235 -1.91 3.20 -24.46
CA ALA A 235 -2.40 2.11 -25.29
C ALA A 235 -2.93 2.63 -26.64
N ALA A 236 -3.70 3.73 -26.64
CA ALA A 236 -4.20 4.34 -27.87
C ALA A 236 -3.10 4.87 -28.80
N ASN A 237 -1.95 5.27 -28.22
CA ASN A 237 -0.81 5.83 -28.94
C ASN A 237 0.28 4.80 -29.27
N ASP A 238 0.06 3.50 -29.02
CA ASP A 238 1.06 2.43 -29.18
C ASP A 238 2.39 2.70 -28.42
N THR A 239 2.28 3.30 -27.23
CA THR A 239 3.44 3.67 -26.39
C THR A 239 3.50 2.88 -25.08
N MET A 240 2.98 1.64 -25.08
CA MET A 240 2.89 0.80 -23.87
C MET A 240 4.23 0.55 -23.17
N LYS A 241 5.35 0.52 -23.91
CA LYS A 241 6.69 0.41 -23.29
C LYS A 241 7.03 1.60 -22.40
N ARG A 242 6.62 2.81 -22.80
CA ARG A 242 6.81 4.04 -21.99
C ARG A 242 5.89 4.04 -20.78
N TRP A 243 4.66 3.57 -20.95
CA TRP A 243 3.72 3.37 -19.85
C TRP A 243 4.28 2.46 -18.78
N LYS A 244 4.81 1.28 -19.13
CA LYS A 244 5.37 0.35 -18.13
C LYS A 244 6.47 0.98 -17.27
N ILE A 245 7.38 1.75 -17.90
CA ILE A 245 8.44 2.47 -17.18
C ILE A 245 7.83 3.56 -16.27
N HIS A 246 6.85 4.31 -16.76
CA HIS A 246 6.15 5.32 -15.96
C HIS A 246 5.41 4.68 -14.78
N PHE A 247 4.72 3.56 -15.02
CA PHE A 247 4.01 2.80 -14.00
C PHE A 247 4.96 2.32 -12.91
N GLU A 248 6.09 1.74 -13.30
CA GLU A 248 7.13 1.29 -12.37
C GLU A 248 7.63 2.43 -11.47
N LEU A 249 7.90 3.60 -12.05
CA LEU A 249 8.45 4.73 -11.32
C LEU A 249 7.45 5.39 -10.35
N HIS A 250 6.18 5.48 -10.73
CA HIS A 250 5.19 6.28 -10.00
C HIS A 250 4.21 5.48 -9.16
N TYR A 251 3.89 4.25 -9.53
CA TYR A 251 2.77 3.50 -8.94
C TYR A 251 3.18 2.22 -8.19
N THR A 252 4.41 1.71 -8.33
CA THR A 252 4.80 0.44 -7.69
C THR A 252 5.24 0.55 -6.24
N LYS A 253 5.74 1.72 -5.83
CA LYS A 253 6.22 1.96 -4.45
C LYS A 253 5.13 2.44 -3.49
N PRO A 254 4.22 3.34 -3.90
CA PRO A 254 3.19 3.80 -3.00
C PRO A 254 2.20 2.70 -2.63
N TRP A 255 1.54 2.88 -1.50
CA TRP A 255 0.46 2.00 -1.05
C TRP A 255 -0.89 2.51 -1.51
N PHE A 256 -1.76 1.58 -1.86
CA PHE A 256 -3.15 1.86 -2.19
C PHE A 256 -4.03 1.13 -1.19
N VAL A 257 -5.05 1.81 -0.69
CA VAL A 257 -6.07 1.22 0.17
C VAL A 257 -7.35 1.07 -0.63
N PHE A 258 -7.97 -0.10 -0.49
CA PHE A 258 -9.10 -0.55 -1.25
C PHE A 258 -10.25 -0.88 -0.33
N GLN A 259 -11.45 -0.59 -0.80
CA GLN A 259 -12.71 -0.92 -0.14
C GLN A 259 -13.66 -1.47 -1.19
N GLY A 260 -14.07 -2.72 -1.05
CA GLY A 260 -15.02 -3.34 -1.96
C GLY A 260 -15.15 -4.85 -1.82
N GLU A 261 -15.84 -5.45 -2.79
CA GLU A 261 -16.12 -6.88 -2.83
C GLU A 261 -14.97 -7.65 -3.47
N ILE A 262 -14.39 -8.58 -2.70
CA ILE A 262 -13.34 -9.48 -3.16
C ILE A 262 -13.97 -10.82 -3.54
N ARG A 263 -13.50 -11.41 -4.64
CA ARG A 263 -13.84 -12.77 -5.08
C ARG A 263 -12.56 -13.58 -5.27
N GLN A 264 -12.66 -14.89 -5.13
CA GLN A 264 -11.56 -15.78 -5.48
C GLN A 264 -11.52 -15.94 -7.00
N ARG A 265 -10.32 -15.84 -7.58
CA ARG A 265 -10.07 -16.05 -9.01
C ARG A 265 -9.35 -17.39 -9.20
N PRO A 266 -9.72 -18.20 -10.20
CA PRO A 266 -8.93 -19.37 -10.58
C PRO A 266 -7.49 -18.95 -10.89
N ASN A 267 -6.52 -19.64 -10.27
CA ASN A 267 -5.12 -19.40 -10.60
C ASN A 267 -4.81 -20.09 -11.95
N PRO A 268 -4.32 -19.36 -12.97
CA PRO A 268 -3.93 -19.98 -14.24
C PRO A 268 -2.77 -20.98 -14.07
N ASP A 269 -1.93 -20.81 -13.05
CA ASP A 269 -0.88 -21.78 -12.71
C ASP A 269 -1.43 -22.81 -11.71
N GLU A 270 -2.05 -23.88 -12.22
CA GLU A 270 -2.62 -24.97 -11.40
C GLU A 270 -1.58 -25.65 -10.48
N GLU A 271 -0.28 -25.57 -10.81
CA GLU A 271 0.80 -26.09 -9.95
C GLU A 271 1.07 -25.20 -8.73
N SER A 272 0.65 -23.94 -8.75
CA SER A 272 0.84 -23.02 -7.63
C SER A 272 -0.29 -23.18 -6.63
N ASN A 273 0.04 -23.57 -5.40
CA ASN A 273 -0.91 -23.63 -4.29
C ASN A 273 -1.32 -22.23 -3.76
N THR A 274 -0.95 -21.15 -4.46
CA THR A 274 -1.34 -19.78 -4.09
C THR A 274 -2.72 -19.45 -4.66
N LYS A 275 -3.62 -19.02 -3.78
CA LYS A 275 -4.94 -18.52 -4.18
C LYS A 275 -4.82 -17.08 -4.67
N LEU A 276 -5.44 -16.80 -5.82
CA LEU A 276 -5.58 -15.44 -6.33
C LEU A 276 -6.95 -14.89 -5.94
N TYR A 277 -6.95 -13.62 -5.56
CA TYR A 277 -8.16 -12.88 -5.28
C TYR A 277 -8.28 -11.72 -6.26
N GLU A 278 -9.52 -11.36 -6.59
CA GLU A 278 -9.83 -10.24 -7.46
C GLU A 278 -10.82 -9.28 -6.80
N LEU A 279 -10.57 -7.98 -7.00
CA LEU A 279 -11.48 -6.90 -6.68
C LEU A 279 -11.90 -6.24 -8.00
N GLN A 280 -13.21 -6.24 -8.27
CA GLN A 280 -13.76 -5.49 -9.39
C GLN A 280 -13.86 -4.01 -9.02
N PHE A 281 -13.13 -3.16 -9.72
CA PHE A 281 -13.19 -1.72 -9.49
C PHE A 281 -14.51 -1.17 -10.05
N PRO A 282 -15.25 -0.34 -9.30
CA PRO A 282 -16.61 0.06 -9.67
C PRO A 282 -16.68 1.02 -10.87
N LEU A 283 -15.54 1.55 -11.32
CA LEU A 283 -15.48 2.50 -12.44
C LEU A 283 -14.88 1.82 -13.67
N ALA A 284 -15.58 1.91 -14.80
CA ALA A 284 -15.04 1.57 -16.11
C ALA A 284 -14.28 2.76 -16.70
N VAL A 285 -13.13 2.49 -17.33
CA VAL A 285 -12.35 3.51 -18.03
C VAL A 285 -12.44 3.24 -19.53
N SER A 286 -13.02 4.17 -20.29
CA SER A 286 -13.25 4.00 -21.74
C SER A 286 -14.00 2.70 -22.09
N ASN A 287 -15.06 2.39 -21.33
CA ASN A 287 -15.87 1.18 -21.49
C ASN A 287 -15.12 -0.14 -21.25
N ARG A 288 -13.98 -0.10 -20.56
CA ARG A 288 -13.22 -1.27 -20.12
C ARG A 288 -13.37 -1.44 -18.62
N HIS A 289 -13.61 -2.67 -18.18
CA HIS A 289 -13.63 -3.00 -16.76
C HIS A 289 -12.21 -3.01 -16.20
N VAL A 290 -12.11 -2.82 -14.89
CA VAL A 290 -10.84 -2.75 -14.19
C VAL A 290 -10.90 -3.76 -13.07
N VAL A 291 -9.91 -4.64 -13.03
CA VAL A 291 -9.81 -5.69 -12.02
C VAL A 291 -8.45 -5.62 -11.36
N ILE A 292 -8.44 -5.70 -10.04
CA ILE A 292 -7.22 -5.72 -9.23
C ILE A 292 -7.02 -7.16 -8.74
N ILE A 293 -5.89 -7.76 -9.09
CA ILE A 293 -5.54 -9.15 -8.80
C ILE A 293 -4.43 -9.16 -7.76
N PHE A 294 -4.59 -9.96 -6.70
CA PHE A 294 -3.63 -9.99 -5.60
C PHE A 294 -3.61 -11.32 -4.85
N GLU A 295 -2.54 -11.53 -4.09
CA GLU A 295 -2.30 -12.69 -3.23
C GLU A 295 -2.24 -12.23 -1.78
N SER A 296 -3.00 -12.86 -0.89
CA SER A 296 -2.89 -12.58 0.54
C SER A 296 -3.13 -13.83 1.39
N PRO A 297 -2.12 -14.30 2.16
CA PRO A 297 -2.30 -15.40 3.11
C PRO A 297 -3.36 -15.11 4.19
N SER A 298 -3.67 -13.83 4.44
CA SER A 298 -4.71 -13.44 5.40
C SER A 298 -6.11 -13.75 4.90
N LEU A 299 -6.32 -13.78 3.57
CA LEU A 299 -7.60 -14.09 2.95
C LEU A 299 -7.88 -15.60 2.89
N ASP A 300 -6.86 -16.46 2.89
CA ASP A 300 -7.07 -17.91 2.91
C ASP A 300 -7.85 -18.39 4.15
N ARG A 301 -7.76 -17.62 5.24
CA ARG A 301 -8.53 -17.84 6.47
C ARG A 301 -9.97 -17.33 6.39
N LEU A 302 -10.24 -16.37 5.51
CA LEU A 302 -11.56 -15.77 5.29
C LEU A 302 -12.56 -16.80 4.75
N GLU A 303 -12.08 -17.71 3.88
CA GLU A 303 -12.88 -18.84 3.38
C GLU A 303 -13.15 -19.87 4.48
N SER A 304 -12.17 -20.13 5.35
CA SER A 304 -12.29 -21.14 6.41
C SER A 304 -13.26 -20.74 7.53
N ALA A 305 -13.51 -19.44 7.72
CA ALA A 305 -14.32 -18.91 8.82
C ALA A 305 -15.82 -18.87 8.50
N ALA A 306 -16.22 -19.09 7.25
CA ALA A 306 -17.61 -19.02 6.86
C ALA A 306 -18.26 -20.42 6.95
N PRO A 307 -19.47 -20.54 7.54
CA PRO A 307 -20.07 -21.84 7.80
C PRO A 307 -20.37 -22.58 6.49
N VAL A 308 -19.78 -23.79 6.38
CA VAL A 308 -20.01 -24.80 5.34
C VAL A 308 -21.45 -25.30 5.44
N ALA A 309 -22.41 -24.49 4.98
CA ALA A 309 -23.82 -24.84 5.01
C ALA A 309 -24.40 -25.22 3.64
N ASP A 310 -23.63 -25.11 2.55
CA ASP A 310 -24.00 -25.69 1.25
C ASP A 310 -22.74 -26.13 0.50
N VAL A 311 -22.76 -27.38 0.04
CA VAL A 311 -21.64 -28.08 -0.61
C VAL A 311 -21.37 -27.56 -2.02
N ASP A 312 -22.22 -26.67 -2.53
CA ASP A 312 -22.00 -25.94 -3.78
C ASP A 312 -21.81 -24.45 -3.47
N SER A 313 -20.63 -23.91 -3.80
CA SER A 313 -20.37 -22.47 -4.07
C SER A 313 -19.88 -21.52 -2.95
N PHE A 314 -18.91 -21.91 -2.12
CA PHE A 314 -18.07 -20.90 -1.43
C PHE A 314 -17.20 -20.07 -2.39
N ALA A 315 -16.84 -20.64 -3.54
CA ALA A 315 -16.12 -19.95 -4.61
C ALA A 315 -16.92 -18.81 -5.29
N ALA A 316 -18.20 -18.60 -4.93
CA ALA A 316 -19.10 -17.70 -5.67
C ALA A 316 -19.59 -16.44 -4.93
N LYS A 317 -19.44 -16.33 -3.59
CA LYS A 317 -20.05 -15.20 -2.87
C LYS A 317 -19.04 -14.06 -2.63
N PRO A 318 -19.25 -12.88 -3.25
CA PRO A 318 -18.40 -11.72 -2.99
C PRO A 318 -18.35 -11.38 -1.51
N GLN A 319 -17.15 -11.14 -0.99
CA GLN A 319 -16.94 -10.70 0.39
C GLN A 319 -16.44 -9.28 0.44
N PHE A 320 -17.19 -8.41 1.11
CA PHE A 320 -16.77 -7.03 1.32
C PHE A 320 -15.59 -6.97 2.29
N ALA A 321 -14.51 -6.29 1.91
CA ALA A 321 -13.32 -6.17 2.73
C ALA A 321 -12.58 -4.86 2.46
N ILE A 322 -11.76 -4.49 3.43
CA ILE A 322 -10.86 -3.34 3.35
C ILE A 322 -9.44 -3.88 3.40
N PHE A 323 -8.64 -3.55 2.41
CA PHE A 323 -7.27 -4.06 2.32
C PHE A 323 -6.37 -3.02 1.70
N ALA A 324 -5.07 -3.15 1.93
CA ALA A 324 -4.08 -2.33 1.23
C ALA A 324 -3.07 -3.22 0.52
N ALA A 325 -2.50 -2.69 -0.56
CA ALA A 325 -1.47 -3.38 -1.33
C ALA A 325 -0.58 -2.37 -2.09
N GLN A 326 0.63 -2.80 -2.42
CA GLN A 326 1.47 -2.13 -3.41
C GLN A 326 1.18 -2.72 -4.79
N LEU A 327 1.24 -1.90 -5.84
CA LEU A 327 1.03 -2.38 -7.21
C LEU A 327 2.34 -2.92 -7.79
N GLN A 328 2.24 -3.85 -8.73
CA GLN A 328 3.37 -4.42 -9.46
C GLN A 328 3.28 -4.17 -10.95
N ASP A 329 2.09 -4.38 -11.53
CA ASP A 329 1.89 -4.22 -12.98
C ASP A 329 0.48 -3.73 -13.31
N CYS A 330 0.32 -3.16 -14.50
CA CYS A 330 -0.94 -2.70 -15.06
C CYS A 330 -0.96 -2.99 -16.56
N GLU A 331 -1.72 -4.02 -16.94
CA GLU A 331 -1.76 -4.54 -18.31
C GLU A 331 -3.19 -4.58 -18.84
N LEU A 332 -3.33 -4.37 -20.14
CA LEU A 332 -4.59 -4.59 -20.83
C LEU A 332 -4.67 -6.08 -21.16
N HIS A 333 -5.74 -6.75 -20.72
CA HIS A 333 -5.96 -8.16 -21.00
C HIS A 333 -6.07 -8.39 -22.53
N ASP A 334 -5.76 -9.61 -22.99
CA ASP A 334 -5.65 -9.94 -24.42
C ASP A 334 -6.95 -9.68 -25.21
N ASN A 335 -8.10 -9.77 -24.54
CA ASN A 335 -9.40 -9.45 -25.14
C ASN A 335 -9.64 -7.94 -25.34
N GLY A 336 -8.77 -7.08 -24.82
CA GLY A 336 -8.86 -5.62 -24.92
C GLY A 336 -10.03 -4.98 -24.16
N SER A 337 -10.80 -5.75 -23.38
CA SER A 337 -12.00 -5.28 -22.66
C SER A 337 -11.77 -5.05 -21.16
N GLU A 338 -10.63 -5.50 -20.62
CA GLU A 338 -10.33 -5.46 -19.20
C GLU A 338 -8.91 -4.97 -18.93
N TRP A 339 -8.77 -4.03 -18.00
CA TRP A 339 -7.49 -3.68 -17.40
C TRP A 339 -7.25 -4.53 -16.16
N GLN A 340 -6.12 -5.21 -16.12
CA GLN A 340 -5.68 -6.01 -14.99
C GLN A 340 -4.54 -5.31 -14.27
N ILE A 341 -4.77 -4.98 -13.00
CA ILE A 341 -3.76 -4.42 -12.12
C ILE A 341 -3.32 -5.52 -11.17
N ARG A 342 -2.04 -5.88 -11.18
CA ARG A 342 -1.50 -6.91 -10.29
C ARG A 342 -0.85 -6.25 -9.07
N ALA A 343 -1.22 -6.68 -7.87
CA ALA A 343 -0.52 -6.30 -6.66
C ALA A 343 0.78 -7.07 -6.49
N LYS A 344 1.76 -6.46 -5.82
CA LYS A 344 3.04 -7.08 -5.49
C LYS A 344 2.83 -8.24 -4.50
N PRO A 345 3.37 -9.44 -4.78
CA PRO A 345 3.23 -10.60 -3.89
C PRO A 345 3.68 -10.30 -2.46
N GLY A 346 2.86 -10.72 -1.50
CA GLY A 346 3.11 -10.50 -0.07
C GLY A 346 2.95 -9.06 0.43
N SER A 347 2.56 -8.11 -0.42
CA SER A 347 2.21 -6.75 0.01
C SER A 347 0.75 -6.62 0.44
N ALA A 348 -0.15 -7.46 -0.09
CA ALA A 348 -1.57 -7.31 0.20
C ALA A 348 -1.95 -7.83 1.60
N PHE A 349 -2.60 -7.00 2.39
CA PHE A 349 -3.05 -7.34 3.74
C PHE A 349 -4.42 -6.74 4.05
N LEU A 350 -5.20 -7.42 4.91
CA LEU A 350 -6.49 -6.94 5.37
C LEU A 350 -6.30 -5.86 6.42
N TRP A 351 -7.05 -4.77 6.32
CA TRP A 351 -7.05 -3.70 7.31
C TRP A 351 -7.79 -4.13 8.59
N SER A 352 -7.32 -3.70 9.76
CA SER A 352 -7.86 -4.12 11.06
C SER A 352 -8.15 -2.95 12.00
N ASN A 353 -7.28 -1.92 12.04
CA ASN A 353 -7.41 -0.82 13.00
C ASN A 353 -8.33 0.30 12.47
N TYR A 354 -9.39 0.61 13.21
CA TYR A 354 -10.34 1.66 12.82
C TYR A 354 -9.71 3.05 12.83
N ASP A 355 -8.95 3.40 13.86
CA ASP A 355 -8.40 4.75 14.02
C ASP A 355 -7.37 5.04 12.92
N LEU A 356 -6.50 4.07 12.62
CA LEU A 356 -5.57 4.18 11.50
C LEU A 356 -6.29 4.24 10.14
N LEU A 357 -7.44 3.57 9.98
CA LEU A 357 -8.21 3.69 8.73
C LEU A 357 -8.70 5.13 8.53
N MET A 358 -9.11 5.81 9.59
CA MET A 358 -9.56 7.20 9.52
C MET A 358 -8.47 8.13 9.00
N GLU A 359 -7.20 7.87 9.36
CA GLU A 359 -6.04 8.64 8.88
C GLU A 359 -5.82 8.49 7.36
N THR A 360 -6.29 7.41 6.74
CA THR A 360 -6.25 7.24 5.27
C THR A 360 -7.29 8.09 4.54
N GLY A 361 -8.23 8.71 5.26
CA GLY A 361 -9.37 9.41 4.69
C GLY A 361 -10.53 8.50 4.25
N MET A 362 -10.41 7.17 4.41
CA MET A 362 -11.47 6.20 4.13
C MET A 362 -12.37 5.94 5.34
N GLY A 363 -12.92 7.01 5.89
CA GLY A 363 -13.86 6.94 7.00
C GLY A 363 -15.26 6.46 6.60
N PRO A 364 -16.18 6.35 7.57
CA PRO A 364 -17.56 5.96 7.31
C PRO A 364 -18.26 6.95 6.38
N ASP A 365 -19.05 6.43 5.46
CA ASP A 365 -19.85 7.22 4.53
C ASP A 365 -21.33 6.75 4.54
N GLU A 366 -22.13 7.24 3.59
CA GLU A 366 -23.55 6.85 3.49
C GLU A 366 -23.73 5.42 2.97
N ILE A 367 -22.78 4.91 2.19
CA ILE A 367 -22.82 3.57 1.62
C ILE A 367 -22.40 2.55 2.68
N VAL A 368 -21.35 2.88 3.44
CA VAL A 368 -20.77 2.06 4.49
C VAL A 368 -20.81 2.86 5.79
N PRO A 369 -21.92 2.78 6.55
CA PRO A 369 -22.03 3.47 7.82
C PRO A 369 -21.00 2.95 8.82
N GLU A 370 -20.69 3.74 9.84
CA GLU A 370 -19.68 3.42 10.86
C GLU A 370 -19.89 2.04 11.51
N THR A 371 -21.14 1.66 11.78
CA THR A 371 -21.46 0.35 12.35
C THR A 371 -21.09 -0.80 11.42
N ALA A 372 -21.35 -0.66 10.12
CA ALA A 372 -20.96 -1.64 9.11
C ALA A 372 -19.44 -1.67 8.94
N LEU A 373 -18.79 -0.50 8.91
CA LEU A 373 -17.34 -0.37 8.81
C LEU A 373 -16.63 -1.07 9.96
N ARG A 374 -17.05 -0.80 11.20
CA ARG A 374 -16.51 -1.46 12.40
C ARG A 374 -16.78 -2.96 12.42
N ALA A 375 -17.95 -3.40 11.94
CA ALA A 375 -18.25 -4.83 11.83
C ALA A 375 -17.32 -5.54 10.83
N VAL A 376 -17.03 -4.91 9.69
CA VAL A 376 -16.07 -5.42 8.69
C VAL A 376 -14.67 -5.52 9.31
N LEU A 377 -14.18 -4.46 9.93
CA LEU A 377 -12.86 -4.44 10.57
C LEU A 377 -12.75 -5.45 11.73
N SER A 378 -13.79 -5.58 12.57
CA SER A 378 -13.83 -6.58 13.64
C SER A 378 -13.71 -7.99 13.06
N ARG A 379 -14.48 -8.30 12.01
CA ARG A 379 -14.39 -9.61 11.34
C ARG A 379 -13.00 -9.86 10.77
N GLN A 380 -12.38 -8.86 10.11
CA GLN A 380 -11.03 -8.99 9.56
C GLN A 380 -9.99 -9.21 10.68
N THR A 381 -10.14 -8.49 11.79
CA THR A 381 -9.34 -8.64 13.01
C THR A 381 -9.43 -10.05 13.59
N ASP A 382 -10.63 -10.62 13.67
CA ASP A 382 -10.88 -11.97 14.16
C ASP A 382 -10.21 -13.02 13.24
N ILE A 383 -10.36 -12.86 11.92
CA ILE A 383 -9.77 -13.76 10.90
C ILE A 383 -8.24 -13.74 10.93
N GLN A 384 -7.65 -12.57 11.20
CA GLN A 384 -6.21 -12.43 11.39
C GLN A 384 -5.73 -12.99 12.74
N GLY A 385 -6.64 -13.32 13.66
CA GLY A 385 -6.34 -13.85 14.98
C GLY A 385 -5.73 -12.78 15.89
N LEU A 386 -6.26 -11.55 15.82
CA LEU A 386 -5.81 -10.36 16.55
C LEU A 386 -6.79 -9.91 17.66
N ALA A 387 -7.98 -10.51 17.73
CA ALA A 387 -9.11 -10.10 18.56
C ALA A 387 -8.79 -9.94 20.07
N ASP A 388 -8.01 -10.86 20.63
CA ASP A 388 -7.77 -10.93 22.08
C ASP A 388 -6.93 -9.76 22.64
N ARG A 389 -6.25 -9.01 21.76
CA ARG A 389 -5.33 -7.92 22.16
C ARG A 389 -5.88 -6.54 21.87
N LEU A 390 -6.58 -6.32 20.76
CA LEU A 390 -7.15 -5.01 20.44
C LEU A 390 -8.32 -4.61 21.38
N ARG A 391 -8.87 -5.56 22.14
CA ARG A 391 -9.93 -5.30 23.14
C ARG A 391 -9.40 -4.89 24.52
N ARG A 392 -8.09 -4.96 24.77
CA ARG A 392 -7.46 -4.53 26.02
C ARG A 392 -6.73 -3.24 25.81
#